data_AF-A0A9E3ZXH8-F1
#
_entry.id   AF-A0A9E3ZXH8-F1
#
_cell.length_a   1.000
_cell.length_b   1.000
_cell.length_c   1.000
_cell.angle_alpha   90.00
_cell.angle_beta   90.00
_cell.angle_gamma   90.00
#
_symmetry.space_group_name_H-M   'P 1'
#
loop_
_entity.id
_entity.type
_entity.pdbx_description
1 polymer ?
#
loop_
_entity_poly.entity_id
_entity_poly.type
_entity_poly.pdbx_seq_one_letter_code
_entity_poly.pdbx_strand_id
1 'polypeptide(L)'
;MDLLPDPEQREIVAATRTFLEAELPLSRLQSDSGLDDDTWRTLAELGWLGLGLDSQHGGVGYGLAEETLLFIELGRFLLPTSLLAAALAARVASAAGDANTARAIVEGRQRVALAEARDTPAAVVGPRVSGRFWVLDGAGAELLLVGGPGASALLSAGALGAAEPRPSLDEATGLAALETDGAEALAFVPAAEEQVWLRGAVLASAMLVGIAGLGLRLRAPPVRQAHRRVPGGQAPLRRHGGARRGRALAAALRGPGPPRRPPRRRLAGLRRQGPGRRGRARERPRQHSDPRRLRLHRGVRRALLSQALSRTEPGDGIAPRPPVRADRRPGLRIGRVRIGRGRAGVRPVARETEPARRMRLYVDIDDVLAETTRRILRLANRRFGTRLTFEELGSFDLGVALGLDASGVHELFAEVNAPGFLDRLPTRRGARPALRAWAAAGHAVSVVTGRPPYTRELTAAWLARRRVPHDSLLIVDKYGRFPDAPRRDALRGLHFDAALEDSLETAAFLLEIGVERVFLFDRPWNRETGALPPARLARIRRVSGWRELAPELRALGEGDRTGLPAFASALR
;
A
#
# COMPACT_ATOMS: atom_id res chain seq x y z
N MET A 1 -2.70 -15.16 -5.08
CA MET A 1 -3.43 -14.08 -4.40
C MET A 1 -2.39 -13.09 -3.93
N ASP A 2 -2.35 -11.93 -4.56
CA ASP A 2 -1.55 -10.80 -4.06
C ASP A 2 -2.33 -10.19 -2.90
N LEU A 3 -1.67 -10.05 -1.75
CA LEU A 3 -2.27 -9.49 -0.53
C LEU A 3 -1.70 -8.10 -0.22
N LEU A 4 -0.90 -7.54 -1.12
CA LEU A 4 -0.33 -6.21 -0.97
C LEU A 4 -1.38 -5.14 -1.32
N PRO A 5 -1.41 -4.02 -0.57
CA PRO A 5 -2.29 -2.91 -0.88
C PRO A 5 -2.03 -2.37 -2.29
N ASP A 6 -3.10 -2.15 -3.04
CA ASP A 6 -3.06 -1.55 -4.36
C ASP A 6 -2.73 -0.03 -4.27
N PRO A 7 -2.45 0.64 -5.40
CA PRO A 7 -2.39 2.10 -5.50
C PRO A 7 -3.30 2.95 -4.61
N GLU A 8 -4.61 2.74 -4.72
CA GLU A 8 -5.64 3.56 -4.08
C GLU A 8 -5.65 3.29 -2.57
N GLN A 9 -5.55 2.01 -2.21
CA GLN A 9 -5.36 1.58 -0.83
C GLN A 9 -4.10 2.18 -0.19
N ARG A 10 -2.99 2.29 -0.93
CA ARG A 10 -1.76 2.94 -0.46
C ARG A 10 -1.94 4.44 -0.30
N GLU A 11 -2.71 5.09 -1.16
CA GLU A 11 -3.03 6.51 -1.06
C GLU A 11 -3.88 6.81 0.17
N ILE A 12 -4.90 6.00 0.44
CA ILE A 12 -5.71 6.07 1.67
C ILE A 12 -4.82 5.97 2.90
N VAL A 13 -3.93 4.97 2.93
CA VAL A 13 -2.97 4.80 4.04
C VAL A 13 -2.05 6.00 4.20
N ALA A 14 -1.49 6.51 3.10
CA ALA A 14 -0.57 7.64 3.12
C ALA A 14 -1.27 8.92 3.58
N ALA A 15 -2.43 9.26 3.01
CA ALA A 15 -3.20 10.45 3.35
C ALA A 15 -3.69 10.40 4.81
N THR A 16 -4.20 9.25 5.25
CA THR A 16 -4.62 9.03 6.65
C THR A 16 -3.45 9.24 7.59
N ARG A 17 -2.29 8.64 7.28
CA ARG A 17 -1.10 8.79 8.12
C ARG A 17 -0.62 10.23 8.19
N THR A 18 -0.49 10.91 7.04
CA THR A 18 -0.05 12.31 7.00
C THR A 18 -0.97 13.21 7.81
N PHE A 19 -2.29 13.02 7.71
CA PHE A 19 -3.25 13.76 8.52
C PHE A 19 -3.07 13.48 10.02
N LEU A 20 -2.98 12.21 10.42
CA LEU A 20 -2.83 11.83 11.83
C LEU A 20 -1.49 12.30 12.42
N GLU A 21 -0.40 12.31 11.65
CA GLU A 21 0.89 12.85 12.08
C GLU A 21 0.83 14.35 12.34
N ALA A 22 0.08 15.09 11.53
CA ALA A 22 -0.05 16.54 11.65
C ALA A 22 -1.03 16.95 12.76
N GLU A 23 -2.22 16.40 12.75
CA GLU A 23 -3.34 16.87 13.58
C GLU A 23 -3.48 16.06 14.89
N LEU A 24 -3.11 14.78 14.88
CA LEU A 24 -3.32 13.87 16.00
C LEU A 24 -2.04 13.11 16.41
N PRO A 25 -0.89 13.81 16.59
CA PRO A 25 0.37 13.16 16.91
C PRO A 25 0.29 12.46 18.27
N LEU A 26 1.05 11.37 18.43
CA LEU A 26 1.07 10.57 19.66
C LEU A 26 1.42 11.38 20.93
N SER A 27 2.09 12.52 20.80
CA SER A 27 2.38 13.43 21.91
C SER A 27 1.13 13.97 22.59
N ARG A 28 -0.02 14.02 21.90
CA ARG A 28 -1.32 14.47 22.47
C ARG A 28 -1.74 13.66 23.70
N LEU A 29 -1.37 12.37 23.72
CA LEU A 29 -1.74 11.41 24.78
C LEU A 29 -1.11 11.75 26.14
N GLN A 30 -0.15 12.68 26.19
CA GLN A 30 0.43 13.15 27.45
C GLN A 30 -0.49 14.14 28.19
N SER A 31 -1.46 14.74 27.51
CA SER A 31 -2.34 15.77 28.05
C SER A 31 -3.82 15.41 27.94
N ASP A 32 -4.26 14.87 26.78
CA ASP A 32 -5.64 14.47 26.51
C ASP A 32 -5.66 13.29 25.52
N SER A 33 -6.31 12.19 25.89
CA SER A 33 -6.45 11.02 25.04
C SER A 33 -7.72 11.02 24.18
N GLY A 34 -8.70 11.87 24.53
CA GLY A 34 -9.99 11.97 23.87
C GLY A 34 -9.92 12.66 22.50
N LEU A 35 -11.05 12.63 21.80
CA LEU A 35 -11.32 13.46 20.63
C LEU A 35 -12.36 14.50 21.03
N ASP A 36 -11.97 15.78 20.94
CA ASP A 36 -12.91 16.89 21.06
C ASP A 36 -13.87 16.94 19.86
N ASP A 37 -14.91 17.77 19.97
CA ASP A 37 -15.98 17.82 18.97
C ASP A 37 -15.52 18.39 17.62
N ASP A 38 -14.49 19.24 17.61
CA ASP A 38 -13.94 19.81 16.38
C ASP A 38 -13.13 18.77 15.61
N THR A 39 -12.28 18.03 16.31
CA THR A 39 -11.54 16.90 15.76
C THR A 39 -12.49 15.83 15.27
N TRP A 40 -13.49 15.44 16.07
CA TRP A 40 -14.49 14.45 15.68
C TRP A 40 -15.20 14.83 14.38
N ARG A 41 -15.68 16.08 14.28
CA ARG A 41 -16.30 16.61 13.06
C ARG A 41 -15.34 16.63 11.88
N THR A 42 -14.08 16.94 12.10
CA THR A 42 -13.06 16.89 11.05
C THR A 42 -12.89 15.46 10.51
N LEU A 43 -12.82 14.45 11.38
CA LEU A 43 -12.75 13.04 10.96
C LEU A 43 -14.00 12.60 10.18
N ALA A 44 -15.18 13.11 10.57
CA ALA A 44 -16.43 12.90 9.85
C ALA A 44 -16.41 13.56 8.46
N GLU A 45 -15.96 14.82 8.35
CA GLU A 45 -15.82 15.54 7.07
C GLU A 45 -14.84 14.86 6.11
N LEU A 46 -13.83 14.15 6.63
CA LEU A 46 -12.92 13.31 5.84
C LEU A 46 -13.57 12.00 5.34
N GLY A 47 -14.80 11.71 5.75
CA GLY A 47 -15.55 10.51 5.37
C GLY A 47 -15.16 9.25 6.15
N TRP A 48 -14.39 9.36 7.24
CA TRP A 48 -13.85 8.18 7.93
C TRP A 48 -14.92 7.40 8.70
N LEU A 49 -15.96 8.08 9.19
CA LEU A 49 -17.09 7.45 9.90
C LEU A 49 -18.03 6.69 8.95
N GLY A 50 -17.97 6.95 7.65
CA GLY A 50 -18.81 6.34 6.63
C GLY A 50 -18.01 5.70 5.49
N LEU A 51 -16.71 5.42 5.68
CA LEU A 51 -15.82 5.03 4.60
C LEU A 51 -16.34 3.78 3.87
N GLY A 52 -16.70 2.76 4.64
CA GLY A 52 -17.24 1.51 4.12
C GLY A 52 -18.74 1.53 3.84
N LEU A 53 -19.47 2.61 4.09
CA LEU A 53 -20.92 2.69 3.87
C LEU A 53 -21.21 3.14 2.43
N ASP A 54 -22.32 2.68 1.84
CA ASP A 54 -22.72 3.11 0.49
C ASP A 54 -23.02 4.62 0.46
N SER A 55 -22.60 5.27 -0.64
CA SER A 55 -22.95 6.64 -1.00
C SER A 55 -24.44 6.99 -0.90
N GLN A 56 -25.35 6.05 -1.21
CA GLN A 56 -26.80 6.25 -1.09
C GLN A 56 -27.23 6.49 0.36
N HIS A 57 -26.42 6.07 1.33
CA HIS A 57 -26.65 6.20 2.76
C HIS A 57 -25.69 7.22 3.40
N GLY A 58 -25.10 8.11 2.58
CA GLY A 58 -24.18 9.16 3.01
C GLY A 58 -22.74 8.72 3.21
N GLY A 59 -22.39 7.48 2.88
CA GLY A 59 -21.02 6.94 2.98
C GLY A 59 -20.14 7.27 1.77
N VAL A 60 -18.89 6.79 1.82
CA VAL A 60 -17.90 7.00 0.73
C VAL A 60 -17.96 5.90 -0.32
N GLY A 61 -18.42 4.70 0.04
CA GLY A 61 -18.61 3.57 -0.87
C GLY A 61 -17.38 2.66 -1.05
N TYR A 62 -16.39 2.75 -0.16
CA TYR A 62 -15.23 1.86 -0.18
C TYR A 62 -15.52 0.47 0.40
N GLY A 63 -14.64 -0.49 0.11
CA GLY A 63 -14.75 -1.86 0.59
C GLY A 63 -14.21 -2.06 2.01
N LEU A 64 -14.34 -3.30 2.50
CA LEU A 64 -13.76 -3.70 3.79
C LEU A 64 -12.22 -3.62 3.79
N ALA A 65 -11.56 -3.76 2.63
CA ALA A 65 -10.10 -3.72 2.54
C ALA A 65 -9.57 -2.31 2.87
N GLU A 66 -10.16 -1.27 2.28
CA GLU A 66 -9.80 0.13 2.51
C GLU A 66 -10.12 0.55 3.95
N GLU A 67 -11.27 0.13 4.46
CA GLU A 67 -11.65 0.39 5.86
C GLU A 67 -10.72 -0.31 6.84
N THR A 68 -10.31 -1.56 6.56
CA THR A 68 -9.29 -2.26 7.36
C THR A 68 -7.98 -1.48 7.39
N LEU A 69 -7.56 -0.92 6.26
CA LEU A 69 -6.34 -0.12 6.17
C LEU A 69 -6.43 1.21 6.92
N LEU A 70 -7.57 1.90 6.84
CA LEU A 70 -7.86 3.07 7.67
C LEU A 70 -7.71 2.71 9.16
N PHE A 71 -8.38 1.65 9.61
CA PHE A 71 -8.36 1.23 11.02
C PHE A 71 -6.97 0.75 11.50
N ILE A 72 -6.12 0.24 10.61
CA ILE A 72 -4.69 -0.01 10.93
C ILE A 72 -3.96 1.30 11.27
N GLU A 73 -4.19 2.37 10.51
CA GLU A 73 -3.58 3.66 10.82
C GLU A 73 -4.21 4.28 12.07
N LEU A 74 -5.54 4.22 12.25
CA LEU A 74 -6.20 4.69 13.48
C LEU A 74 -5.63 3.99 14.73
N GLY A 75 -5.43 2.67 14.68
CA GLY A 75 -4.79 1.94 15.77
C GLY A 75 -3.34 2.37 15.99
N ARG A 76 -2.60 2.71 14.94
CA ARG A 76 -1.21 3.17 15.04
C ARG A 76 -1.08 4.51 15.77
N PHE A 77 -2.10 5.37 15.68
CA PHE A 77 -2.14 6.66 16.37
C PHE A 77 -2.96 6.63 17.68
N LEU A 78 -3.32 5.42 18.15
CA LEU A 78 -4.04 5.19 19.41
C LEU A 78 -5.34 6.02 19.48
N LEU A 79 -6.12 5.98 18.40
CA LEU A 79 -7.43 6.62 18.35
C LEU A 79 -8.46 5.81 19.17
N PRO A 80 -9.46 6.46 19.76
CA PRO A 80 -10.45 5.81 20.61
C PRO A 80 -11.35 4.84 19.83
N THR A 81 -11.91 3.88 20.57
CA THR A 81 -12.80 2.85 20.03
C THR A 81 -14.17 3.40 19.60
N SER A 82 -14.51 4.62 19.99
CA SER A 82 -15.71 5.32 19.53
C SER A 82 -15.74 5.53 18.00
N LEU A 83 -14.59 5.63 17.32
CA LEU A 83 -14.55 5.67 15.85
C LEU A 83 -14.99 4.33 15.23
N LEU A 84 -14.58 3.20 15.83
CA LEU A 84 -15.06 1.88 15.44
C LEU A 84 -16.57 1.76 15.66
N ALA A 85 -17.04 2.21 16.83
CA ALA A 85 -18.44 2.19 17.18
C ALA A 85 -19.28 3.00 16.18
N ALA A 86 -18.85 4.21 15.81
CA ALA A 86 -19.53 5.05 14.85
C ALA A 86 -19.61 4.42 13.45
N ALA A 87 -18.50 3.90 12.93
CA ALA A 87 -18.47 3.26 11.61
C ALA A 87 -19.42 2.05 11.51
N LEU A 88 -19.45 1.22 12.54
CA LEU A 88 -20.35 0.06 12.61
C LEU A 88 -21.81 0.47 12.88
N ALA A 89 -22.04 1.50 13.69
CA ALA A 89 -23.37 1.99 14.00
C ALA A 89 -24.07 2.63 12.81
N ALA A 90 -23.34 3.39 11.99
CA ALA A 90 -23.86 3.91 10.73
C ALA A 90 -24.38 2.78 9.82
N ARG A 91 -23.67 1.64 9.79
CA ARG A 91 -24.12 0.42 9.09
C ARG A 91 -25.36 -0.21 9.70
N VAL A 92 -25.43 -0.34 11.03
CA VAL A 92 -26.62 -0.89 11.71
C VAL A 92 -27.84 -0.02 11.42
N ALA A 93 -27.72 1.31 11.55
CA ALA A 93 -28.81 2.24 11.25
C ALA A 93 -29.25 2.13 9.78
N SER A 94 -28.29 2.10 8.85
CA SER A 94 -28.58 1.97 7.42
C SER A 94 -29.27 0.65 7.08
N ALA A 95 -28.78 -0.48 7.59
CA ALA A 95 -29.35 -1.80 7.31
C ALA A 95 -30.74 -1.97 7.97
N ALA A 96 -31.00 -1.31 9.09
CA ALA A 96 -32.33 -1.25 9.72
C ALA A 96 -33.30 -0.28 9.00
N GLY A 97 -32.87 0.41 7.93
CA GLY A 97 -33.69 1.37 7.19
C GLY A 97 -33.77 2.77 7.83
N ASP A 98 -32.99 3.05 8.88
CA ASP A 98 -32.90 4.37 9.51
C ASP A 98 -31.80 5.23 8.88
N ALA A 99 -32.09 5.75 7.68
CA ALA A 99 -31.18 6.60 6.93
C ALA A 99 -30.84 7.91 7.65
N ASN A 100 -31.73 8.41 8.53
CA ASN A 100 -31.51 9.66 9.25
C ASN A 100 -30.44 9.50 10.33
N THR A 101 -30.54 8.44 11.13
CA THR A 101 -29.52 8.11 12.14
C THR A 101 -28.20 7.76 11.48
N ALA A 102 -28.22 6.95 10.41
CA ALA A 102 -27.00 6.62 9.65
C ALA A 102 -26.27 7.89 9.18
N ARG A 103 -26.99 8.82 8.55
CA ARG A 103 -26.44 10.09 8.07
C ARG A 103 -25.94 10.98 9.21
N ALA A 104 -26.68 11.07 10.33
CA ALA A 104 -26.27 11.86 11.48
C ALA A 104 -24.94 11.36 12.09
N ILE A 105 -24.73 10.04 12.13
CA ILE A 105 -23.48 9.43 12.59
C ILE A 105 -22.35 9.74 11.59
N VAL A 106 -22.56 9.52 10.29
CA VAL A 106 -21.52 9.73 9.27
C VAL A 106 -21.10 11.20 9.16
N GLU A 107 -22.04 12.13 9.32
CA GLU A 107 -21.77 13.58 9.36
C GLU A 107 -21.13 14.04 10.69
N GLY A 108 -20.91 13.12 11.65
CA GLY A 108 -20.31 13.42 12.95
C GLY A 108 -21.22 14.23 13.88
N ARG A 109 -22.52 14.31 13.59
CA ARG A 109 -23.51 15.01 14.42
C ARG A 109 -23.99 14.18 15.61
N GLN A 110 -23.79 12.87 15.57
CA GLN A 110 -24.20 11.96 16.63
C GLN A 110 -23.03 11.06 17.04
N ARG A 111 -22.69 11.08 18.34
CA ARG A 111 -21.57 10.29 18.87
C ARG A 111 -22.03 8.90 19.32
N VAL A 112 -21.18 7.91 19.08
CA VAL A 112 -21.46 6.50 19.40
C VAL A 112 -20.34 5.92 20.24
N ALA A 113 -20.70 5.14 21.26
CA ALA A 113 -19.77 4.33 22.03
C ALA A 113 -20.05 2.83 21.85
N LEU A 114 -19.02 2.01 22.04
CA LEU A 114 -19.15 0.56 21.99
C LEU A 114 -19.60 0.04 23.36
N ALA A 115 -20.64 -0.79 23.38
CA ALA A 115 -21.13 -1.49 24.56
C ALA A 115 -20.89 -3.01 24.39
N GLU A 116 -19.79 -3.50 24.97
CA GLU A 116 -19.38 -4.90 24.89
C GLU A 116 -20.09 -5.76 25.93
N ALA A 117 -20.80 -6.79 25.46
CA ALA A 117 -21.53 -7.72 26.32
C ALA A 117 -20.63 -8.44 27.34
N ARG A 118 -21.14 -8.65 28.55
CA ARG A 118 -20.54 -9.51 29.57
C ARG A 118 -21.19 -10.88 29.56
N ASP A 119 -20.43 -11.90 29.93
CA ASP A 119 -20.90 -13.29 29.97
C ASP A 119 -21.91 -13.57 31.10
N THR A 120 -22.01 -12.69 32.11
CA THR A 120 -22.84 -12.91 33.31
C THR A 120 -23.54 -11.64 33.83
N PRO A 121 -24.90 -11.55 33.72
CA PRO A 121 -25.77 -12.42 32.93
C PRO A 121 -25.46 -12.32 31.44
N ALA A 122 -25.72 -13.40 30.69
CA ALA A 122 -25.52 -13.40 29.24
C ALA A 122 -26.38 -12.32 28.60
N ALA A 123 -25.76 -11.46 27.80
CA ALA A 123 -26.49 -10.42 27.10
C ALA A 123 -27.41 -11.01 26.02
N VAL A 124 -28.61 -10.45 25.92
CA VAL A 124 -29.57 -10.71 24.84
C VAL A 124 -29.53 -9.50 23.92
N VAL A 125 -29.18 -9.71 22.66
CA VAL A 125 -29.15 -8.66 21.63
C VAL A 125 -30.26 -8.94 20.62
N GLY A 126 -31.34 -8.19 20.73
CA GLY A 126 -32.56 -8.30 19.92
C GLY A 126 -33.17 -6.92 19.67
N PRO A 127 -34.44 -6.86 19.18
CA PRO A 127 -35.25 -5.64 19.23
C PRO A 127 -35.38 -5.07 20.65
N ARG A 128 -35.21 -5.95 21.65
CA ARG A 128 -34.94 -5.57 23.03
C ARG A 128 -33.59 -6.10 23.47
N VAL A 129 -32.85 -5.27 24.19
CA VAL A 129 -31.51 -5.58 24.70
C VAL A 129 -31.57 -5.68 26.22
N SER A 130 -31.08 -6.81 26.75
CA SER A 130 -30.92 -7.04 28.19
C SER A 130 -29.53 -7.55 28.48
N GLY A 131 -28.99 -7.24 29.66
CA GLY A 131 -27.72 -7.78 30.15
C GLY A 131 -26.79 -6.71 30.69
N ARG A 132 -25.54 -7.12 30.91
CA ARG A 132 -24.46 -6.24 31.38
C ARG A 132 -23.48 -5.95 30.25
N PHE A 133 -23.01 -4.71 30.21
CA PHE A 133 -22.13 -4.20 29.18
C PHE A 133 -20.97 -3.40 29.77
N TRP A 134 -19.81 -3.52 29.13
CA TRP A 134 -18.74 -2.53 29.26
C TRP A 134 -18.92 -1.48 28.17
N VAL A 135 -19.14 -0.23 28.58
CA VAL A 135 -19.16 0.91 27.68
C VAL A 135 -17.73 1.46 27.56
N LEU A 136 -17.19 1.41 26.36
CA LEU A 136 -15.85 1.89 26.00
C LEU A 136 -15.96 3.28 25.39
N ASP A 137 -15.17 4.22 25.89
CA ASP A 137 -15.11 5.62 25.43
C ASP A 137 -16.52 6.29 25.41
N GLY A 138 -17.34 5.99 26.42
CA GLY A 138 -18.74 6.41 26.53
C GLY A 138 -19.01 7.89 26.81
N ALA A 139 -17.97 8.67 27.13
CA ALA A 139 -18.14 10.08 27.46
C ALA A 139 -18.65 10.87 26.24
N GLY A 140 -19.81 11.52 26.39
CA GLY A 140 -20.44 12.31 25.31
C GLY A 140 -21.11 11.47 24.21
N ALA A 141 -21.20 10.15 24.36
CA ALA A 141 -21.93 9.31 23.42
C ALA A 141 -23.44 9.43 23.61
N GLU A 142 -24.16 9.65 22.50
CA GLU A 142 -25.63 9.71 22.47
C GLU A 142 -26.23 8.34 22.16
N LEU A 143 -25.46 7.49 21.47
CA LEU A 143 -25.84 6.13 21.10
C LEU A 143 -24.83 5.12 21.64
N LEU A 144 -25.33 3.93 21.95
CA LEU A 144 -24.53 2.76 22.26
C LEU A 144 -24.72 1.71 21.18
N LEU A 145 -23.61 1.26 20.59
CA LEU A 145 -23.59 0.10 19.71
C LEU A 145 -23.39 -1.17 20.55
N VAL A 146 -24.36 -2.07 20.49
CA VAL A 146 -24.26 -3.41 21.08
C VAL A 146 -24.20 -4.43 19.97
N GLY A 147 -23.23 -5.35 20.01
CA GLY A 147 -23.06 -6.38 18.98
C GLY A 147 -22.73 -7.74 19.57
N GLY A 148 -23.26 -8.78 18.95
CA GLY A 148 -22.89 -10.17 19.21
C GLY A 148 -22.91 -11.01 17.93
N PRO A 149 -22.44 -12.27 17.97
CA PRO A 149 -22.35 -13.12 16.78
C PRO A 149 -23.67 -13.32 16.03
N GLY A 150 -24.82 -13.14 16.69
CA GLY A 150 -26.15 -13.32 16.10
C GLY A 150 -26.85 -12.05 15.62
N ALA A 151 -26.50 -10.87 16.15
CA ALA A 151 -27.17 -9.61 15.82
C ALA A 151 -26.40 -8.37 16.32
N SER A 152 -26.79 -7.19 15.85
CA SER A 152 -26.32 -5.90 16.36
C SER A 152 -27.48 -4.92 16.54
N ALA A 153 -27.36 -4.03 17.52
CA ALA A 153 -28.40 -3.07 17.88
C ALA A 153 -27.81 -1.72 18.29
N LEU A 154 -28.56 -0.64 18.05
CA LEU A 154 -28.29 0.69 18.58
C LEU A 154 -29.26 1.01 19.69
N LEU A 155 -28.75 1.51 20.81
CA LEU A 155 -29.55 1.99 21.92
C LEU A 155 -29.33 3.49 22.13
N SER A 156 -30.37 4.19 22.60
CA SER A 156 -30.23 5.57 23.11
C SER A 156 -29.51 5.54 24.45
N ALA A 157 -28.35 6.21 24.56
CA ALA A 157 -27.63 6.30 25.83
C ALA A 157 -28.48 7.03 26.91
N GLY A 158 -29.23 8.06 26.51
CA GLY A 158 -30.10 8.81 27.42
C GLY A 158 -31.26 7.99 28.00
N ALA A 159 -31.68 6.92 27.32
CA ALA A 159 -32.76 6.05 27.78
C ALA A 159 -32.30 4.99 28.81
N LEU A 160 -30.99 4.76 28.94
CA LEU A 160 -30.42 3.66 29.73
C LEU A 160 -29.89 4.10 31.10
N GLY A 161 -29.93 5.39 31.40
CA GLY A 161 -29.33 5.97 32.61
C GLY A 161 -27.80 6.08 32.51
N ALA A 162 -27.18 6.58 33.59
CA ALA A 162 -25.74 6.80 33.62
C ALA A 162 -24.99 5.47 33.81
N ALA A 163 -24.06 5.16 32.89
CA ALA A 163 -23.12 4.06 33.07
C ALA A 163 -22.16 4.38 34.24
N GLU A 164 -21.86 3.37 35.07
CA GLU A 164 -21.01 3.50 36.26
C GLU A 164 -19.52 3.45 35.87
N PRO A 165 -18.72 4.52 36.06
CA PRO A 165 -17.31 4.52 35.69
C PRO A 165 -16.51 3.41 36.37
N ARG A 166 -15.61 2.77 35.65
CA ARG A 166 -14.70 1.74 36.15
C ARG A 166 -13.24 2.03 35.81
N PRO A 167 -12.28 1.61 36.65
CA PRO A 167 -10.86 1.70 36.30
C PRO A 167 -10.55 0.84 35.06
N SER A 168 -9.86 1.43 34.09
CA SER A 168 -9.29 0.74 32.93
C SER A 168 -7.80 0.46 33.15
N LEU A 169 -7.28 -0.60 32.52
CA LEU A 169 -5.83 -0.86 32.47
C LEU A 169 -5.12 0.21 31.63
N ASP A 170 -5.78 0.67 30.58
CA ASP A 170 -5.34 1.79 29.76
C ASP A 170 -6.10 3.05 30.19
N GLU A 171 -5.43 3.96 30.89
CA GLU A 171 -6.01 5.21 31.36
C GLU A 171 -6.52 6.11 30.22
N ALA A 172 -6.06 5.89 28.99
CA ALA A 172 -6.53 6.61 27.82
C ALA A 172 -7.92 6.15 27.34
N THR A 173 -8.35 4.94 27.74
CA THR A 173 -9.63 4.34 27.36
C THR A 173 -10.64 4.50 28.49
N GLY A 174 -11.72 5.23 28.22
CA GLY A 174 -12.82 5.36 29.18
C GLY A 174 -13.57 4.04 29.32
N LEU A 175 -13.82 3.60 30.56
CA LEU A 175 -14.56 2.37 30.82
C LEU A 175 -15.69 2.63 31.81
N ALA A 176 -16.89 2.15 31.50
CA ALA A 176 -18.04 2.19 32.42
C ALA A 176 -18.86 0.91 32.35
N ALA A 177 -19.49 0.52 33.45
CA ALA A 177 -20.44 -0.57 33.54
C ALA A 177 -21.85 -0.06 33.24
N LEU A 178 -22.59 -0.81 32.43
CA LEU A 178 -23.99 -0.56 32.18
C LEU A 178 -24.78 -1.87 32.35
N GLU A 179 -25.93 -1.80 32.99
CA GLU A 179 -26.89 -2.90 33.07
C GLU A 179 -28.23 -2.41 32.55
N THR A 180 -28.88 -3.22 31.71
CA THR A 180 -30.20 -2.91 31.18
C THR A 180 -31.05 -4.17 31.14
N ASP A 181 -32.36 -3.98 31.28
CA ASP A 181 -33.35 -5.03 31.18
C ASP A 181 -34.48 -4.61 30.23
N GLY A 182 -34.43 -5.12 29.00
CA GLY A 182 -35.48 -4.97 28.02
C GLY A 182 -35.47 -3.62 27.30
N ALA A 183 -34.33 -2.94 27.21
CA ALA A 183 -34.23 -1.67 26.49
C ALA A 183 -34.56 -1.83 25.01
N GLU A 184 -35.40 -0.95 24.50
CA GLU A 184 -35.81 -0.95 23.10
C GLU A 184 -34.66 -0.45 22.21
N ALA A 185 -34.38 -1.22 21.15
CA ALA A 185 -33.39 -0.84 20.16
C ALA A 185 -33.94 0.23 19.22
N LEU A 186 -33.18 1.32 19.03
CA LEU A 186 -33.45 2.32 18.00
C LEU A 186 -33.30 1.72 16.60
N ALA A 187 -32.31 0.85 16.44
CA ALA A 187 -32.08 0.07 15.22
C ALA A 187 -31.61 -1.32 15.63
N PHE A 188 -32.08 -2.34 14.93
CA PHE A 188 -31.72 -3.73 15.16
C PHE A 188 -31.52 -4.44 13.83
N VAL A 189 -30.44 -5.21 13.72
CA VAL A 189 -30.09 -5.96 12.51
C VAL A 189 -29.62 -7.36 12.89
N PRO A 190 -30.29 -8.42 12.42
CA PRO A 190 -29.80 -9.79 12.53
C PRO A 190 -28.51 -10.01 11.73
N ALA A 191 -27.62 -10.87 12.21
CA ALA A 191 -26.38 -11.19 11.49
C ALA A 191 -26.64 -11.84 10.11
N ALA A 192 -27.81 -12.46 9.91
CA ALA A 192 -28.23 -13.01 8.61
C ALA A 192 -28.43 -11.92 7.54
N GLU A 193 -28.74 -10.69 7.94
CA GLU A 193 -28.92 -9.55 7.04
C GLU A 193 -27.62 -8.78 6.84
N GLU A 194 -26.91 -8.47 7.94
CA GLU A 194 -25.61 -7.78 7.88
C GLU A 194 -24.67 -8.32 8.97
N GLN A 195 -23.47 -8.72 8.57
CA GLN A 195 -22.46 -9.33 9.45
C GLN A 195 -21.64 -8.27 10.21
N VAL A 196 -22.32 -7.34 10.91
CA VAL A 196 -21.70 -6.19 11.60
C VAL A 196 -20.68 -6.63 12.65
N TRP A 197 -21.00 -7.65 13.46
CA TRP A 197 -20.10 -8.15 14.51
C TRP A 197 -18.79 -8.71 13.93
N LEU A 198 -18.89 -9.51 12.86
CA LEU A 198 -17.70 -10.05 12.18
C LEU A 198 -16.86 -8.92 11.55
N ARG A 199 -17.52 -7.94 10.94
CA ARG A 199 -16.84 -6.74 10.41
C ARG A 199 -16.12 -5.97 11.52
N GLY A 200 -16.78 -5.78 12.65
CA GLY A 200 -16.19 -5.17 13.84
C GLY A 200 -14.99 -5.93 14.38
N ALA A 201 -15.03 -7.27 14.38
CA ALA A 201 -13.89 -8.10 14.78
C ALA A 201 -12.68 -7.91 13.83
N VAL A 202 -12.92 -7.76 12.52
CA VAL A 202 -11.87 -7.45 11.53
C VAL A 202 -11.26 -6.07 11.78
N LEU A 203 -12.10 -5.04 11.96
CA LEU A 203 -11.63 -3.66 12.17
C LEU A 203 -10.93 -3.47 13.53
N ALA A 204 -11.42 -4.11 14.59
CA ALA A 204 -10.73 -4.15 15.88
C ALA A 204 -9.36 -4.85 15.76
N SER A 205 -9.30 -5.95 15.02
CA SER A 205 -8.03 -6.64 14.72
C SER A 205 -7.08 -5.74 13.92
N ALA A 206 -7.58 -4.96 12.98
CA ALA A 206 -6.82 -3.94 12.25
C ALA A 206 -6.23 -2.88 13.19
N MET A 207 -7.01 -2.34 14.13
CA MET A 207 -6.49 -1.41 15.14
C MET A 207 -5.36 -2.05 15.95
N LEU A 208 -5.54 -3.29 16.41
CA LEU A 208 -4.50 -4.03 17.12
C LEU A 208 -3.22 -4.25 16.29
N VAL A 209 -3.35 -4.49 14.98
CA VAL A 209 -2.20 -4.55 14.05
C VAL A 209 -1.49 -3.19 13.98
N GLY A 210 -2.24 -2.09 13.93
CA GLY A 210 -1.71 -0.72 14.02
C GLY A 210 -0.88 -0.48 15.28
N ILE A 211 -1.45 -0.81 16.43
CA ILE A 211 -0.83 -0.71 17.76
C ILE A 211 0.44 -1.55 17.83
N ALA A 212 0.38 -2.81 17.37
CA ALA A 212 1.54 -3.71 17.36
C ALA A 212 2.66 -3.17 16.45
N GLY A 213 2.30 -2.61 15.29
CA GLY A 213 3.23 -1.96 14.37
C GLY A 213 3.95 -0.76 15.00
N LEU A 214 3.23 0.08 15.75
CA LEU A 214 3.82 1.17 16.53
C LEU A 214 4.83 0.63 17.56
N GLY A 215 4.43 -0.38 18.33
CA GLY A 215 5.28 -0.98 19.36
C GLY A 215 6.59 -1.57 18.81
N LEU A 216 6.60 -2.07 17.57
CA LEU A 216 7.82 -2.53 16.89
C LEU A 216 8.71 -1.35 16.46
N ARG A 217 8.13 -0.27 15.93
CA ARG A 217 8.87 0.94 15.54
C ARG A 217 9.56 1.61 16.72
N LEU A 218 8.87 1.76 17.85
CA LEU A 218 9.42 2.37 19.07
C LEU A 218 10.53 1.51 19.71
N ARG A 219 10.60 0.22 19.41
CA ARG A 219 11.63 -0.71 19.90
C ARG A 219 12.81 -0.88 18.96
N ALA A 220 12.71 -0.40 17.72
CA ALA A 220 13.87 -0.35 16.84
C ALA A 220 14.89 0.60 17.48
N PRO A 221 16.11 0.15 17.79
CA PRO A 221 17.11 1.06 18.34
C PRO A 221 17.30 2.22 17.36
N PRO A 222 17.46 3.46 17.84
CA PRO A 222 17.85 4.56 16.96
C PRO A 222 19.09 4.12 16.20
N VAL A 223 19.05 4.22 14.87
CA VAL A 223 20.19 3.95 14.02
C VAL A 223 21.36 4.78 14.56
N ARG A 224 22.37 4.07 15.07
CA ARG A 224 23.49 4.53 15.90
C ARG A 224 23.91 5.99 15.66
N GLN A 225 23.69 6.87 16.64
CA GLN A 225 24.64 7.95 16.88
C GLN A 225 25.96 7.32 17.38
N ALA A 226 27.02 7.57 16.62
CA ALA A 226 28.43 7.32 16.87
C ALA A 226 28.80 6.58 18.18
N HIS A 227 29.02 5.27 18.10
CA HIS A 227 29.90 4.61 19.07
C HIS A 227 31.35 5.01 18.78
N ARG A 228 31.88 5.99 19.54
CA ARG A 228 33.31 5.98 19.87
C ARG A 228 33.61 4.64 20.54
N ARG A 229 34.51 3.86 19.93
CA ARG A 229 35.01 2.61 20.50
C ARG A 229 35.68 2.91 21.84
N VAL A 230 35.16 2.32 22.91
CA VAL A 230 35.97 2.02 24.10
C VAL A 230 36.30 0.53 23.99
N PRO A 231 37.59 0.12 24.02
CA PRO A 231 37.96 -1.28 24.02
C PRO A 231 37.84 -1.83 25.45
N GLY A 232 37.08 -2.92 25.61
CA GLY A 232 37.13 -3.73 26.82
C GLY A 232 35.78 -4.30 27.25
N GLY A 233 35.58 -5.59 26.97
CA GLY A 233 34.77 -6.54 27.75
C GLY A 233 33.27 -6.28 27.91
N GLN A 234 32.43 -7.16 27.34
CA GLN A 234 31.42 -7.93 28.09
C GLN A 234 30.61 -8.89 27.19
N ALA A 235 30.13 -9.96 27.83
CA ALA A 235 29.61 -11.22 27.32
C ALA A 235 28.29 -11.15 26.51
N PRO A 236 27.95 -12.19 25.72
CA PRO A 236 26.76 -12.18 24.88
C PRO A 236 25.52 -12.66 25.66
N LEU A 237 24.57 -11.77 25.92
CA LEU A 237 23.23 -12.16 26.40
C LEU A 237 22.12 -11.75 25.42
N ARG A 238 21.47 -12.79 24.89
CA ARG A 238 20.09 -12.89 24.37
C ARG A 238 19.74 -12.22 23.02
N ARG A 239 20.07 -12.92 21.92
CA ARG A 239 19.44 -12.79 20.58
C ARG A 239 18.27 -13.79 20.32
N HIS A 240 17.44 -14.11 21.31
CA HIS A 240 16.37 -15.12 21.16
C HIS A 240 14.92 -14.64 21.35
N GLY A 241 14.66 -13.33 21.41
CA GLY A 241 13.29 -12.79 21.51
C GLY A 241 12.59 -12.45 20.18
N GLY A 242 13.34 -12.05 19.14
CA GLY A 242 12.77 -11.50 17.90
C GLY A 242 12.17 -12.54 16.96
N ALA A 243 12.80 -13.71 16.83
CA ALA A 243 12.41 -14.73 15.85
C ALA A 243 11.11 -15.48 16.17
N ARG A 244 10.71 -15.55 17.46
CA ARG A 244 9.46 -16.23 17.86
C ARG A 244 8.21 -15.36 17.70
N ARG A 245 8.33 -14.02 17.61
CA ARG A 245 7.19 -13.10 17.52
C ARG A 245 6.86 -12.64 16.11
N GLY A 246 7.86 -12.56 15.21
CA GLY A 246 7.60 -12.38 13.78
C GLY A 246 6.78 -13.52 13.15
N ARG A 247 6.90 -14.75 13.69
CA ARG A 247 6.07 -15.89 13.27
C ARG A 247 4.62 -15.82 13.77
N ALA A 248 4.34 -15.11 14.86
CA ALA A 248 2.96 -14.92 15.34
C ALA A 248 2.17 -13.97 14.43
N LEU A 249 2.83 -12.97 13.85
CA LEU A 249 2.21 -12.04 12.88
C LEU A 249 1.88 -12.74 11.55
N ALA A 250 2.76 -13.65 11.08
CA ALA A 250 2.51 -14.46 9.89
C ALA A 250 1.46 -15.58 10.11
N ALA A 251 1.22 -15.97 11.36
CA ALA A 251 0.20 -16.95 11.74
C ALA A 251 -1.18 -16.31 11.95
N ALA A 252 -1.27 -15.05 12.40
CA ALA A 252 -2.53 -14.32 12.48
C ALA A 252 -3.19 -14.09 11.09
N LEU A 253 -2.41 -14.15 10.00
CA LEU A 253 -2.87 -14.09 8.62
C LEU A 253 -3.31 -15.46 8.05
N ARG A 254 -3.25 -16.54 8.83
CA ARG A 254 -3.71 -17.88 8.43
C ARG A 254 -4.62 -18.40 9.53
N GLY A 255 -5.93 -18.45 9.27
CA GLY A 255 -6.97 -18.78 10.26
C GLY A 255 -6.70 -20.06 11.08
N PRO A 256 -7.36 -20.22 12.24
CA PRO A 256 -7.04 -21.29 13.18
C PRO A 256 -7.50 -22.66 12.67
N GLY A 257 -6.60 -23.63 12.70
CA GLY A 257 -6.96 -25.07 12.67
C GLY A 257 -7.58 -25.53 13.99
N PRO A 258 -8.19 -26.73 14.05
CA PRO A 258 -9.02 -27.17 15.16
C PRO A 258 -8.22 -27.34 16.48
N PRO A 259 -8.89 -27.18 17.65
CA PRO A 259 -8.21 -27.08 18.93
C PRO A 259 -7.61 -28.42 19.37
N ARG A 260 -6.32 -28.39 19.75
CA ARG A 260 -5.67 -29.50 20.46
C ARG A 260 -5.87 -29.33 21.97
N ARG A 261 -6.31 -30.42 22.63
CA ARG A 261 -6.57 -30.50 24.08
C ARG A 261 -5.34 -30.11 24.92
N PRO A 262 -5.53 -29.44 26.09
CA PRO A 262 -4.41 -29.07 26.95
C PRO A 262 -3.96 -30.24 27.84
N PRO A 263 -2.66 -30.37 28.16
CA PRO A 263 -2.19 -31.32 29.15
C PRO A 263 -2.37 -30.76 30.57
N ARG A 264 -2.91 -31.60 31.46
CA ARG A 264 -3.05 -31.35 32.90
C ARG A 264 -1.68 -31.29 33.58
N ARG A 265 -1.34 -30.22 34.30
CA ARG A 265 -0.34 -30.30 35.41
C ARG A 265 -0.64 -29.37 36.59
N ARG A 266 -0.90 -30.08 37.70
CA ARG A 266 -0.68 -29.85 39.14
C ARG A 266 -0.23 -28.46 39.64
N LEU A 267 -1.02 -27.98 40.59
CA LEU A 267 -0.72 -26.95 41.59
C LEU A 267 0.44 -27.39 42.50
N ALA A 268 1.39 -26.47 42.72
CA ALA A 268 2.27 -26.45 43.87
C ALA A 268 2.36 -25.00 44.36
N GLY A 269 1.99 -24.78 45.62
CA GLY A 269 1.94 -23.46 46.23
C GLY A 269 3.31 -22.88 46.57
N LEU A 270 3.30 -21.65 47.08
CA LEU A 270 4.07 -21.21 48.25
C LEU A 270 3.79 -19.73 48.57
N ARG A 271 3.35 -19.54 49.82
CA ARG A 271 3.71 -18.51 50.82
C ARG A 271 3.41 -17.03 50.63
N ARG A 272 2.69 -16.56 51.67
CA ARG A 272 2.48 -15.21 52.20
C ARG A 272 3.77 -14.39 52.40
N GLN A 273 3.70 -13.09 52.12
CA GLN A 273 4.40 -12.03 52.86
C GLN A 273 3.48 -10.78 52.99
N GLY A 274 3.56 -10.12 54.14
CA GLY A 274 2.63 -9.08 54.64
C GLY A 274 2.86 -7.65 54.11
N PRO A 275 2.18 -6.64 54.71
CA PRO A 275 1.90 -5.37 54.07
C PRO A 275 2.93 -4.27 54.36
N GLY A 276 3.29 -3.49 53.34
CA GLY A 276 4.21 -2.36 53.43
C GLY A 276 3.59 -1.04 52.96
N ARG A 277 3.29 -0.18 53.95
CA ARG A 277 3.26 1.30 54.00
C ARG A 277 2.80 2.14 52.78
N ARG A 278 1.75 2.93 53.06
CA ARG A 278 1.26 4.10 52.32
C ARG A 278 2.27 5.26 52.36
N GLY A 279 2.49 5.91 51.20
CA GLY A 279 3.16 7.21 51.08
C GLY A 279 2.32 8.15 50.22
N ARG A 280 1.94 9.30 50.77
CA ARG A 280 1.22 10.40 50.09
C ARG A 280 2.22 11.32 49.35
N ALA A 281 1.89 11.77 48.15
CA ALA A 281 2.43 12.99 47.51
C ALA A 281 1.36 13.54 46.56
N ARG A 282 0.63 14.60 46.96
CA ARG A 282 0.83 16.03 46.67
C ARG A 282 0.62 16.41 45.20
N GLU A 283 -0.60 16.86 44.91
CA GLU A 283 -1.02 17.55 43.68
C GLU A 283 -0.39 18.95 43.58
N ARG A 284 -0.12 19.39 42.35
CA ARG A 284 0.10 20.80 41.98
C ARG A 284 -0.77 21.15 40.75
N PRO A 285 -1.27 22.39 40.62
CA PRO A 285 -2.33 22.73 39.68
C PRO A 285 -1.82 23.04 38.27
N ARG A 286 -2.63 22.68 37.26
CA ARG A 286 -2.45 23.01 35.84
C ARG A 286 -2.79 24.48 35.58
N GLN A 287 -1.91 25.21 34.87
CA GLN A 287 -2.17 26.57 34.39
C GLN A 287 -2.80 26.56 33.00
N HIS A 288 -3.68 27.55 32.77
CA HIS A 288 -4.50 27.79 31.59
C HIS A 288 -3.72 28.05 30.29
N SER A 289 -4.39 27.68 29.19
CA SER A 289 -4.06 27.82 27.78
C SER A 289 -4.22 29.25 27.24
N ASP A 290 -3.36 29.61 26.28
CA ASP A 290 -3.39 30.86 25.50
C ASP A 290 -4.19 30.65 24.18
N PRO A 291 -5.28 31.40 23.91
CA PRO A 291 -6.16 31.15 22.78
C PRO A 291 -5.75 31.97 21.54
N ARG A 292 -4.65 31.63 20.88
CA ARG A 292 -4.31 32.20 19.56
C ARG A 292 -3.56 31.22 18.67
N ARG A 293 -4.28 30.29 18.01
CA ARG A 293 -3.85 29.66 16.74
C ARG A 293 -4.98 28.76 16.21
N LEU A 294 -5.86 29.32 15.38
CA LEU A 294 -6.66 28.57 14.39
C LEU A 294 -7.23 29.58 13.39
N ARG A 295 -6.37 30.01 12.48
CA ARG A 295 -6.79 30.50 11.16
C ARG A 295 -5.82 29.91 10.16
N LEU A 296 -6.31 28.99 9.35
CA LEU A 296 -5.94 28.73 7.95
C LEU A 296 -6.66 27.44 7.48
N HIS A 297 -7.83 27.57 6.84
CA HIS A 297 -8.46 26.46 6.12
C HIS A 297 -9.19 26.98 4.88
N ARG A 298 -8.56 26.80 3.70
CA ARG A 298 -9.23 26.92 2.38
C ARG A 298 -8.71 25.90 1.34
N GLY A 299 -7.50 25.36 1.47
CA GLY A 299 -6.90 24.45 0.48
C GLY A 299 -7.39 23.00 0.58
N VAL A 300 -7.41 22.42 1.77
CA VAL A 300 -7.73 20.99 2.00
C VAL A 300 -9.22 20.70 1.72
N ARG A 301 -10.10 21.66 2.04
CA ARG A 301 -11.56 21.56 1.82
C ARG A 301 -11.96 21.42 0.35
N ARG A 302 -11.10 21.89 -0.58
CA ARG A 302 -11.41 21.93 -2.02
C ARG A 302 -11.02 20.63 -2.76
N ALA A 303 -10.07 19.86 -2.22
CA ALA A 303 -9.62 18.61 -2.84
C ALA A 303 -10.62 17.46 -2.63
N LEU A 304 -11.28 17.41 -1.46
CA LEU A 304 -12.21 16.33 -1.11
C LEU A 304 -13.65 16.57 -1.62
N LEU A 305 -14.14 17.83 -1.60
CA LEU A 305 -15.47 18.15 -2.16
C LEU A 305 -15.55 18.02 -3.69
N SER A 306 -14.43 18.13 -4.40
CA SER A 306 -14.37 18.03 -5.87
C SER A 306 -14.71 16.64 -6.40
N GLN A 307 -14.64 15.59 -5.57
CA GLN A 307 -14.90 14.21 -6.00
C GLN A 307 -16.36 13.79 -5.77
N ALA A 308 -17.11 14.50 -4.92
CA ALA A 308 -18.51 14.17 -4.61
C ALA A 308 -19.53 14.74 -5.63
N LEU A 309 -19.16 15.77 -6.39
CA LEU A 309 -20.07 16.51 -7.28
C LEU A 309 -19.97 16.13 -8.77
N SER A 310 -19.10 15.21 -9.17
CA SER A 310 -18.87 14.85 -10.58
C SER A 310 -19.73 13.67 -11.08
N ARG A 311 -20.77 13.26 -10.34
CA ARG A 311 -21.68 12.18 -10.73
C ARG A 311 -23.14 12.62 -10.74
N THR A 312 -23.52 13.48 -11.69
CA THR A 312 -24.91 13.63 -12.15
C THR A 312 -24.91 14.38 -13.48
N GLU A 313 -24.90 13.67 -14.62
CA GLU A 313 -25.53 14.08 -15.89
C GLU A 313 -25.78 12.80 -16.73
N PRO A 314 -26.93 12.65 -17.42
CA PRO A 314 -27.30 11.46 -18.20
C PRO A 314 -26.73 11.49 -19.64
N GLY A 315 -26.58 10.29 -20.22
CA GLY A 315 -25.80 10.07 -21.44
C GLY A 315 -26.49 10.34 -22.77
N ASP A 316 -25.66 10.62 -23.78
CA ASP A 316 -26.02 10.62 -25.20
C ASP A 316 -25.40 9.42 -25.91
N GLY A 317 -26.26 8.66 -26.59
CA GLY A 317 -25.93 7.42 -27.29
C GLY A 317 -25.21 7.63 -28.62
N ILE A 318 -24.31 6.70 -28.95
CA ILE A 318 -23.72 6.56 -30.29
C ILE A 318 -23.91 5.12 -30.78
N ALA A 319 -24.59 4.99 -31.92
CA ALA A 319 -24.91 3.74 -32.60
C ALA A 319 -23.68 3.08 -33.29
N PRO A 320 -23.69 1.75 -33.54
CA PRO A 320 -22.53 1.03 -34.08
C PRO A 320 -22.43 1.06 -35.62
N ARG A 321 -21.20 1.06 -36.16
CA ARG A 321 -20.86 0.94 -37.59
C ARG A 321 -20.63 -0.52 -38.04
N PRO A 322 -20.86 -0.88 -39.32
CA PRO A 322 -20.79 -2.25 -39.84
C PRO A 322 -19.40 -2.67 -40.36
N PRO A 323 -19.16 -3.98 -40.64
CA PRO A 323 -17.81 -4.50 -40.90
C PRO A 323 -17.38 -4.43 -42.37
N VAL A 324 -16.06 -4.30 -42.58
CA VAL A 324 -15.38 -4.22 -43.88
C VAL A 324 -15.00 -5.62 -44.40
N ARG A 325 -15.23 -5.85 -45.70
CA ARG A 325 -14.94 -7.09 -46.46
C ARG A 325 -13.44 -7.26 -46.76
N ALA A 326 -13.02 -8.52 -46.77
CA ALA A 326 -11.68 -8.97 -47.16
C ALA A 326 -11.53 -9.04 -48.69
N ASP A 327 -10.37 -8.60 -49.19
CA ASP A 327 -10.03 -8.66 -50.62
C ASP A 327 -8.86 -9.63 -50.90
N ARG A 328 -8.99 -10.37 -52.00
CA ARG A 328 -8.16 -11.51 -52.41
C ARG A 328 -6.96 -11.06 -53.25
N ARG A 329 -5.79 -11.67 -53.06
CA ARG A 329 -4.62 -11.52 -53.96
C ARG A 329 -4.61 -12.61 -55.05
N PRO A 330 -4.27 -12.30 -56.32
CA PRO A 330 -4.13 -13.29 -57.37
C PRO A 330 -2.70 -13.86 -57.48
N GLY A 331 -2.61 -15.09 -58.00
CA GLY A 331 -1.44 -15.95 -57.99
C GLY A 331 -0.40 -15.70 -59.10
N LEU A 332 0.79 -16.27 -58.88
CA LEU A 332 1.92 -16.22 -59.80
C LEU A 332 2.21 -17.61 -60.38
N ARG A 333 2.41 -17.64 -61.70
CA ARG A 333 2.63 -18.81 -62.57
C ARG A 333 3.99 -19.46 -62.34
N ILE A 334 4.02 -20.80 -62.38
CA ILE A 334 5.22 -21.65 -62.30
C ILE A 334 5.78 -21.86 -63.71
N GLY A 335 7.03 -21.44 -63.95
CA GLY A 335 7.81 -21.77 -65.15
C GLY A 335 8.68 -23.01 -64.93
N ARG A 336 8.67 -23.95 -65.89
CA ARG A 336 9.51 -25.15 -65.94
C ARG A 336 10.98 -24.80 -66.25
N VAL A 337 11.93 -25.45 -65.57
CA VAL A 337 13.34 -25.54 -66.01
C VAL A 337 13.82 -27.00 -65.94
N ARG A 338 14.57 -27.38 -66.99
CA ARG A 338 15.10 -28.72 -67.34
C ARG A 338 16.12 -29.29 -66.34
N ILE A 339 16.13 -30.62 -66.28
CA ILE A 339 17.04 -31.47 -65.49
C ILE A 339 18.35 -31.68 -66.27
N GLY A 340 19.48 -31.28 -65.68
CA GLY A 340 20.83 -31.65 -66.11
C GLY A 340 21.50 -32.54 -65.05
N ARG A 341 22.01 -33.70 -65.47
CA ARG A 341 22.75 -34.66 -64.62
C ARG A 341 24.19 -34.19 -64.41
N GLY A 342 24.62 -34.10 -63.15
CA GLY A 342 26.03 -33.91 -62.75
C GLY A 342 26.22 -34.36 -61.30
N ARG A 343 27.12 -35.33 -61.07
CA ARG A 343 27.44 -35.90 -59.76
C ARG A 343 28.51 -35.06 -59.03
N ALA A 344 28.38 -35.07 -57.70
CA ALA A 344 29.41 -34.87 -56.67
C ALA A 344 29.97 -33.46 -56.45
N GLY A 345 29.55 -32.87 -55.32
CA GLY A 345 30.10 -31.65 -54.74
C GLY A 345 29.11 -31.04 -53.76
N VAL A 346 28.96 -31.63 -52.56
CA VAL A 346 28.20 -30.98 -51.48
C VAL A 346 29.02 -29.77 -51.01
N ARG A 347 28.80 -28.62 -51.64
CA ARG A 347 29.12 -27.32 -51.03
C ARG A 347 28.15 -27.15 -49.86
N PRO A 348 28.60 -26.69 -48.67
CA PRO A 348 27.67 -26.32 -47.63
C PRO A 348 26.80 -25.21 -48.22
N VAL A 349 25.50 -25.49 -48.34
CA VAL A 349 24.50 -24.45 -48.60
C VAL A 349 24.67 -23.48 -47.44
N ALA A 350 25.18 -22.28 -47.73
CA ALA A 350 25.15 -21.18 -46.78
C ALA A 350 23.70 -21.09 -46.34
N ARG A 351 23.42 -21.43 -45.08
CA ARG A 351 22.10 -21.21 -44.50
C ARG A 351 21.85 -19.73 -44.69
N GLU A 352 20.94 -19.39 -45.60
CA GLU A 352 20.32 -18.08 -45.59
C GLU A 352 19.77 -17.94 -44.18
N THR A 353 20.44 -17.11 -43.39
CA THR A 353 20.03 -16.79 -42.04
C THR A 353 18.67 -16.13 -42.19
N GLU A 354 17.61 -16.83 -41.80
CA GLU A 354 16.31 -16.20 -41.67
C GLU A 354 16.48 -14.91 -40.86
N PRO A 355 15.88 -13.80 -41.30
CA PRO A 355 16.04 -12.53 -40.60
C PRO A 355 15.58 -12.71 -39.15
N ALA A 356 16.47 -12.35 -38.21
CA ALA A 356 16.20 -12.46 -36.78
C ALA A 356 14.83 -11.87 -36.44
N ARG A 357 14.04 -12.60 -35.63
CA ARG A 357 12.67 -12.20 -35.29
C ARG A 357 12.64 -10.76 -34.78
N ARG A 358 11.77 -9.93 -35.37
CA ARG A 358 11.50 -8.57 -34.85
C ARG A 358 10.89 -8.67 -33.45
N MET A 359 11.63 -8.20 -32.45
CA MET A 359 11.15 -8.13 -31.06
C MET A 359 10.52 -6.77 -30.74
N ARG A 360 9.58 -6.78 -29.79
CA ARG A 360 9.00 -5.63 -29.09
C ARG A 360 9.59 -5.58 -27.69
N LEU A 361 10.38 -4.55 -27.41
CA LEU A 361 11.19 -4.43 -26.21
C LEU A 361 10.63 -3.34 -25.30
N TYR A 362 10.39 -3.70 -24.05
CA TYR A 362 10.09 -2.76 -22.98
C TYR A 362 11.40 -2.27 -22.35
N VAL A 363 11.56 -0.97 -22.17
CA VAL A 363 12.77 -0.40 -21.55
C VAL A 363 12.39 0.67 -20.53
N ASP A 364 12.67 0.41 -19.26
CA ASP A 364 12.50 1.42 -18.21
C ASP A 364 13.53 2.55 -18.28
N ILE A 365 13.21 3.71 -17.68
CA ILE A 365 14.12 4.85 -17.62
C ILE A 365 15.00 4.80 -16.37
N ASP A 366 14.42 4.71 -15.18
CA ASP A 366 15.09 5.06 -13.94
C ASP A 366 15.99 3.90 -13.50
N ASP A 367 17.28 4.19 -13.36
CA ASP A 367 18.32 3.18 -13.13
C ASP A 367 18.42 2.08 -14.21
N VAL A 368 17.67 2.14 -15.31
CA VAL A 368 17.87 1.32 -16.51
C VAL A 368 18.53 2.14 -17.62
N LEU A 369 17.85 3.15 -18.16
CA LEU A 369 18.42 4.08 -19.16
C LEU A 369 19.19 5.23 -18.54
N ALA A 370 18.78 5.72 -17.37
CA ALA A 370 19.37 6.86 -16.67
C ALA A 370 20.04 6.43 -15.35
N GLU A 371 21.05 7.16 -14.87
CA GLU A 371 21.58 6.96 -13.50
C GLU A 371 20.81 7.84 -12.51
N THR A 372 19.53 7.52 -12.32
CA THR A 372 18.61 8.33 -11.52
C THR A 372 18.94 8.29 -10.04
N THR A 373 18.94 7.11 -9.42
CA THR A 373 19.06 6.98 -7.96
C THR A 373 20.40 7.48 -7.44
N ARG A 374 21.51 7.26 -8.15
CA ARG A 374 22.82 7.84 -7.78
C ARG A 374 22.79 9.36 -7.74
N ARG A 375 22.01 9.99 -8.62
CA ARG A 375 21.87 11.45 -8.66
C ARG A 375 20.93 11.95 -7.56
N ILE A 376 19.83 11.23 -7.31
CA ILE A 376 18.92 11.51 -6.19
C ILE A 376 19.68 11.42 -4.87
N LEU A 377 20.48 10.38 -4.67
CA LEU A 377 21.26 10.17 -3.45
C LEU A 377 22.26 11.30 -3.19
N ARG A 378 22.97 11.78 -4.24
CA ARG A 378 23.86 12.94 -4.10
C ARG A 378 23.10 14.20 -3.69
N LEU A 379 21.90 14.40 -4.24
CA LEU A 379 21.05 15.53 -3.88
C LEU A 379 20.59 15.41 -2.42
N ALA A 380 20.02 14.26 -2.06
CA ALA A 380 19.54 13.97 -0.71
C ALA A 380 20.64 14.09 0.34
N ASN A 381 21.84 13.54 0.10
CA ASN A 381 22.99 13.67 1.00
C ASN A 381 23.40 15.13 1.23
N ARG A 382 23.33 15.98 0.19
CA ARG A 382 23.60 17.42 0.36
C ARG A 382 22.48 18.15 1.09
N ARG A 383 21.21 17.81 0.78
CA ARG A 383 20.02 18.52 1.25
C ARG A 383 19.68 18.19 2.70
N PHE A 384 19.77 16.91 3.06
CA PHE A 384 19.34 16.36 4.34
C PHE A 384 20.53 15.92 5.23
N GLY A 385 21.76 16.15 4.79
CA GLY A 385 22.97 15.82 5.56
C GLY A 385 23.23 14.32 5.70
N THR A 386 22.55 13.46 4.93
CA THR A 386 22.77 12.01 4.94
C THR A 386 24.11 11.64 4.33
N ARG A 387 24.63 10.45 4.66
CA ARG A 387 25.90 9.91 4.12
C ARG A 387 25.71 8.54 3.46
N LEU A 388 24.49 8.24 3.05
CA LEU A 388 24.15 6.96 2.45
C LEU A 388 24.89 6.80 1.12
N THR A 389 25.49 5.63 0.93
CA THR A 389 26.07 5.18 -0.33
C THR A 389 25.02 4.42 -1.14
N PHE A 390 25.26 4.28 -2.44
CA PHE A 390 24.29 3.64 -3.33
C PHE A 390 24.03 2.18 -2.91
N GLU A 391 25.08 1.49 -2.48
CA GLU A 391 25.10 0.09 -2.05
C GLU A 391 24.37 -0.13 -0.71
N GLU A 392 24.16 0.92 0.08
CA GLU A 392 23.40 0.88 1.34
C GLU A 392 21.88 1.07 1.13
N LEU A 393 21.43 1.35 -0.09
CA LEU A 393 20.01 1.51 -0.41
C LEU A 393 19.28 0.16 -0.46
N GLY A 394 18.86 -0.35 0.70
CA GLY A 394 18.11 -1.61 0.81
C GLY A 394 16.63 -1.53 0.41
N SER A 395 16.09 -0.32 0.21
CA SER A 395 14.68 -0.09 -0.15
C SER A 395 14.57 0.66 -1.48
N PHE A 396 13.60 0.28 -2.31
CA PHE A 396 13.22 1.01 -3.52
C PHE A 396 12.56 2.36 -3.18
N ASP A 397 11.88 2.42 -2.03
CA ASP A 397 11.35 3.67 -1.49
C ASP A 397 12.48 4.49 -0.88
N LEU A 398 12.83 5.59 -1.54
CA LEU A 398 13.89 6.50 -1.13
C LEU A 398 13.54 7.29 0.13
N GLY A 399 12.27 7.54 0.42
CA GLY A 399 11.86 8.15 1.68
C GLY A 399 12.21 7.25 2.86
N VAL A 400 11.88 5.96 2.74
CA VAL A 400 12.25 4.93 3.72
C VAL A 400 13.77 4.78 3.81
N ALA A 401 14.46 4.68 2.67
CA ALA A 401 15.91 4.46 2.66
C ALA A 401 16.69 5.63 3.27
N LEU A 402 16.24 6.87 3.04
CA LEU A 402 16.87 8.09 3.53
C LEU A 402 16.38 8.51 4.93
N GLY A 403 15.35 7.85 5.47
CA GLY A 403 14.75 8.19 6.77
C GLY A 403 14.06 9.57 6.76
N LEU A 404 13.48 9.96 5.64
CA LEU A 404 12.80 11.25 5.49
C LEU A 404 11.37 11.17 6.04
N ASP A 405 10.92 12.27 6.65
CA ASP A 405 9.51 12.48 6.96
C ASP A 405 8.72 12.85 5.69
N ALA A 406 7.40 13.00 5.82
CA ALA A 406 6.52 13.29 4.70
C ALA A 406 6.90 14.59 3.96
N SER A 407 7.34 15.62 4.69
CA SER A 407 7.79 16.88 4.10
C SER A 407 9.07 16.69 3.29
N GLY A 408 10.06 16.00 3.85
CA GLY A 408 11.31 15.67 3.17
C GLY A 408 11.09 14.82 1.92
N VAL A 409 10.16 13.86 1.97
CA VAL A 409 9.75 13.07 0.80
C VAL A 409 9.10 13.95 -0.26
N HIS A 410 8.18 14.83 0.13
CA HIS A 410 7.50 15.75 -0.79
C HIS A 410 8.49 16.71 -1.47
N GLU A 411 9.37 17.36 -0.70
CA GLU A 411 10.40 18.26 -1.21
C GLU A 411 11.36 17.54 -2.17
N LEU A 412 11.85 16.36 -1.76
CA LEU A 412 12.74 15.57 -2.61
C LEU A 412 12.02 15.15 -3.89
N PHE A 413 10.77 14.71 -3.81
CA PHE A 413 9.98 14.31 -4.97
C PHE A 413 9.71 15.47 -5.92
N ALA A 414 9.38 16.66 -5.41
CA ALA A 414 9.22 17.85 -6.24
C ALA A 414 10.53 18.22 -6.95
N GLU A 415 11.66 18.20 -6.24
CA GLU A 415 12.96 18.56 -6.81
C GLU A 415 13.46 17.54 -7.84
N VAL A 416 13.32 16.24 -7.57
CA VAL A 416 13.79 15.19 -8.51
C VAL A 416 12.95 15.10 -9.78
N ASN A 417 11.73 15.63 -9.78
CA ASN A 417 10.87 15.72 -10.95
C ASN A 417 10.92 17.10 -11.64
N ALA A 418 11.68 18.06 -11.09
CA ALA A 418 11.82 19.38 -11.67
C ALA A 418 12.68 19.33 -12.96
N PRO A 419 12.46 20.26 -13.92
CA PRO A 419 13.21 20.32 -15.17
C PRO A 419 14.74 20.32 -14.99
N GLY A 420 15.23 21.08 -14.00
CA GLY A 420 16.66 21.21 -13.71
C GLY A 420 17.33 19.91 -13.27
N PHE A 421 16.58 19.00 -12.63
CA PHE A 421 17.08 17.69 -12.24
C PHE A 421 16.99 16.71 -13.42
N LEU A 422 15.80 16.59 -14.03
CA LEU A 422 15.52 15.61 -15.07
C LEU A 422 16.39 15.80 -16.32
N ASP A 423 16.56 17.05 -16.78
CA ASP A 423 17.36 17.35 -17.97
C ASP A 423 18.84 16.92 -17.82
N ARG A 424 19.34 16.98 -16.58
CA ARG A 424 20.74 16.70 -16.26
C ARG A 424 21.02 15.25 -15.92
N LEU A 425 20.01 14.35 -15.99
CA LEU A 425 20.23 12.93 -15.75
C LEU A 425 21.18 12.33 -16.80
N PRO A 426 22.27 11.66 -16.38
CA PRO A 426 23.16 10.99 -17.32
C PRO A 426 22.53 9.68 -17.80
N THR A 427 22.75 9.33 -19.07
CA THR A 427 22.38 8.01 -19.59
C THR A 427 23.38 6.96 -19.11
N ARG A 428 22.92 5.76 -18.73
CA ARG A 428 23.79 4.64 -18.37
C ARG A 428 24.72 4.27 -19.54
N ARG A 429 25.96 3.94 -19.21
CA ARG A 429 26.96 3.48 -20.18
C ARG A 429 26.45 2.25 -20.93
N GLY A 430 26.54 2.29 -22.26
CA GLY A 430 26.14 1.18 -23.14
C GLY A 430 24.69 1.19 -23.60
N ALA A 431 23.80 1.98 -22.97
CA ALA A 431 22.39 2.05 -23.35
C ALA A 431 22.18 2.52 -24.80
N ARG A 432 22.72 3.70 -25.13
CA ARG A 432 22.54 4.31 -26.46
C ARG A 432 23.10 3.45 -27.61
N PRO A 433 24.33 2.90 -27.54
CA PRO A 433 24.81 1.98 -28.59
C PRO A 433 23.96 0.73 -28.74
N ALA A 434 23.51 0.12 -27.64
CA ALA A 434 22.67 -1.08 -27.68
C ALA A 434 21.32 -0.80 -28.35
N LEU A 435 20.63 0.27 -27.93
CA LEU A 435 19.36 0.67 -28.54
C LEU A 435 19.50 1.03 -30.02
N ARG A 436 20.60 1.66 -30.44
CA ARG A 436 20.86 1.92 -31.87
C ARG A 436 21.04 0.62 -32.64
N ALA A 437 21.77 -0.34 -32.08
CA ALA A 437 21.94 -1.64 -32.71
C ALA A 437 20.60 -2.38 -32.83
N TRP A 438 19.72 -2.28 -31.83
CA TRP A 438 18.39 -2.89 -31.88
C TRP A 438 17.46 -2.23 -32.89
N ALA A 439 17.46 -0.90 -32.96
CA ALA A 439 16.73 -0.17 -33.99
C ALA A 439 17.23 -0.53 -35.40
N ALA A 440 18.55 -0.65 -35.59
CA ALA A 440 19.15 -1.09 -36.86
C ALA A 440 18.80 -2.55 -37.21
N ALA A 441 18.63 -3.41 -36.20
CA ALA A 441 18.14 -4.78 -36.37
C ALA A 441 16.60 -4.87 -36.53
N GLY A 442 15.90 -3.73 -36.61
CA GLY A 442 14.46 -3.67 -36.84
C GLY A 442 13.59 -3.97 -35.61
N HIS A 443 14.17 -4.13 -34.42
CA HIS A 443 13.40 -4.30 -33.18
C HIS A 443 12.66 -3.01 -32.82
N ALA A 444 11.46 -3.15 -32.25
CA ALA A 444 10.66 -2.03 -31.74
C ALA A 444 10.97 -1.82 -30.26
N VAL A 445 11.33 -0.61 -29.85
CA VAL A 445 11.65 -0.22 -28.48
C VAL A 445 10.58 0.72 -27.94
N SER A 446 9.87 0.28 -26.91
CA SER A 446 8.97 1.12 -26.12
C SER A 446 9.67 1.54 -24.83
N VAL A 447 9.91 2.83 -24.67
CA VAL A 447 10.39 3.39 -23.41
C VAL A 447 9.19 3.55 -22.49
N VAL A 448 9.24 2.93 -21.32
CA VAL A 448 8.10 2.91 -20.38
C VAL A 448 8.56 3.34 -19.00
N THR A 449 7.98 4.38 -18.43
CA THR A 449 8.44 4.92 -17.15
C THR A 449 7.29 5.15 -16.16
N GLY A 450 7.61 5.01 -14.88
CA GLY A 450 6.74 5.33 -13.75
C GLY A 450 6.69 6.80 -13.37
N ARG A 451 7.39 7.68 -14.08
CA ARG A 451 7.48 9.12 -13.78
C ARG A 451 6.14 9.82 -13.77
N PRO A 452 6.03 11.00 -13.11
CA PRO A 452 4.78 11.74 -13.12
C PRO A 452 4.31 12.09 -14.54
N PRO A 453 3.00 11.98 -14.84
CA PRO A 453 2.43 12.32 -16.15
C PRO A 453 2.80 13.71 -16.64
N TYR A 454 2.84 14.70 -15.73
CA TYR A 454 3.21 16.07 -16.05
C TYR A 454 4.67 16.22 -16.51
N THR A 455 5.53 15.21 -16.33
CA THR A 455 6.91 15.21 -16.83
C THR A 455 7.03 14.64 -18.25
N ARG A 456 5.92 14.33 -18.95
CA ARG A 456 5.94 13.73 -20.29
C ARG A 456 6.81 14.49 -21.28
N GLU A 457 6.60 15.79 -21.41
CA GLU A 457 7.34 16.63 -22.35
C GLU A 457 8.81 16.74 -21.96
N LEU A 458 9.10 16.92 -20.65
CA LEU A 458 10.46 16.94 -20.13
C LEU A 458 11.20 15.62 -20.40
N THR A 459 10.52 14.49 -20.23
CA THR A 459 11.07 13.15 -20.47
C THR A 459 11.33 12.92 -21.96
N ALA A 460 10.40 13.31 -22.82
CA ALA A 460 10.58 13.25 -24.28
C ALA A 460 11.76 14.13 -24.74
N ALA A 461 11.84 15.37 -24.23
CA ALA A 461 12.94 16.28 -24.51
C ALA A 461 14.29 15.73 -24.05
N TRP A 462 14.33 15.09 -22.87
CA TRP A 462 15.52 14.41 -22.37
C TRP A 462 15.94 13.25 -23.29
N LEU A 463 15.02 12.38 -23.70
CA LEU A 463 15.30 11.27 -24.62
C LEU A 463 15.85 11.78 -25.97
N ALA A 464 15.24 12.83 -26.53
CA ALA A 464 15.67 13.45 -27.77
C ALA A 464 17.09 14.06 -27.66
N ARG A 465 17.33 14.87 -26.62
CA ARG A 465 18.62 15.51 -26.35
C ARG A 465 19.73 14.49 -26.12
N ARG A 466 19.41 13.40 -25.43
CA ARG A 466 20.32 12.27 -25.22
C ARG A 466 20.43 11.35 -26.42
N ARG A 467 19.66 11.58 -27.50
CA ARG A 467 19.62 10.75 -28.71
C ARG A 467 19.44 9.27 -28.36
N VAL A 468 18.41 8.97 -27.58
CA VAL A 468 17.99 7.62 -27.21
C VAL A 468 17.03 7.09 -28.28
N PRO A 469 17.39 6.07 -29.08
CA PRO A 469 16.49 5.49 -30.07
C PRO A 469 15.32 4.77 -29.38
N HIS A 470 14.10 5.08 -29.81
CA HIS A 470 12.86 4.45 -29.35
C HIS A 470 11.72 4.74 -30.34
N ASP A 471 10.71 3.86 -30.35
CA ASP A 471 9.52 4.00 -31.18
C ASP A 471 8.36 4.65 -30.43
N SER A 472 8.31 4.48 -29.10
CA SER A 472 7.24 5.03 -28.26
C SER A 472 7.73 5.40 -26.86
N LEU A 473 7.04 6.38 -26.26
CA LEU A 473 7.18 6.76 -24.86
C LEU A 473 5.84 6.60 -24.14
N LEU A 474 5.80 5.65 -23.20
CA LEU A 474 4.66 5.39 -22.34
C LEU A 474 4.99 5.87 -20.93
N ILE A 475 4.20 6.82 -20.43
CA ILE A 475 4.15 7.11 -19.01
C ILE A 475 2.97 6.34 -18.45
N VAL A 476 3.29 5.39 -17.58
CA VAL A 476 2.31 4.59 -16.87
C VAL A 476 2.54 4.80 -15.39
N ASP A 477 1.47 5.02 -14.65
CA ASP A 477 1.56 5.10 -13.21
C ASP A 477 1.74 3.70 -12.64
N LYS A 478 3.01 3.28 -12.58
CA LYS A 478 3.44 1.97 -12.09
C LYS A 478 3.06 1.73 -10.63
N TYR A 479 2.89 2.81 -9.87
CA TYR A 479 2.85 2.77 -8.41
C TYR A 479 1.55 3.27 -7.82
N GLY A 480 0.71 3.94 -8.61
CA GLY A 480 -0.59 4.38 -8.14
C GLY A 480 -0.72 5.84 -7.74
N ARG A 481 0.25 6.69 -8.08
CA ARG A 481 0.39 8.06 -7.59
C ARG A 481 -0.44 9.10 -8.35
N PHE A 482 -0.99 8.76 -9.51
CA PHE A 482 -1.64 9.71 -10.42
C PHE A 482 -2.99 9.15 -10.91
N PRO A 483 -4.11 9.59 -10.33
CA PRO A 483 -5.45 9.07 -10.63
C PRO A 483 -5.82 9.10 -12.11
N ASP A 484 -5.47 10.18 -12.81
CA ASP A 484 -5.81 10.39 -14.23
C ASP A 484 -4.79 9.77 -15.20
N ALA A 485 -3.78 9.06 -14.69
CA ALA A 485 -2.75 8.45 -15.50
C ALA A 485 -3.08 6.99 -15.83
N PRO A 486 -2.72 6.50 -17.04
CA PRO A 486 -2.79 5.07 -17.33
C PRO A 486 -2.01 4.27 -16.27
N ARG A 487 -2.69 3.41 -15.51
CA ARG A 487 -2.06 2.55 -14.50
C ARG A 487 -1.17 1.50 -15.18
N ARG A 488 -0.36 0.76 -14.39
CA ARG A 488 0.44 -0.37 -14.92
C ARG A 488 -0.38 -1.40 -15.71
N ASP A 489 -1.66 -1.58 -15.39
CA ASP A 489 -2.55 -2.50 -16.11
C ASP A 489 -2.85 -2.08 -17.55
N ALA A 490 -2.60 -0.82 -17.92
CA ALA A 490 -2.63 -0.39 -19.32
C ALA A 490 -1.59 -1.14 -20.18
N LEU A 491 -0.59 -1.77 -19.57
CA LEU A 491 0.38 -2.62 -20.25
C LEU A 491 -0.20 -4.01 -20.61
N ARG A 492 -1.30 -4.48 -19.98
CA ARG A 492 -1.89 -5.82 -20.23
C ARG A 492 -2.40 -6.02 -21.66
N GLY A 493 -2.67 -4.93 -22.39
CA GLY A 493 -3.05 -4.96 -23.81
C GLY A 493 -1.87 -4.82 -24.78
N LEU A 494 -0.66 -4.64 -24.28
CA LEU A 494 0.55 -4.49 -25.08
C LEU A 494 1.38 -5.77 -25.01
N HIS A 495 2.00 -6.13 -26.13
CA HIS A 495 2.88 -7.30 -26.19
C HIS A 495 4.35 -6.87 -26.21
N PHE A 496 5.13 -7.35 -25.24
CA PHE A 496 6.58 -7.24 -25.24
C PHE A 496 7.22 -8.63 -25.20
N ASP A 497 8.20 -8.89 -26.06
CA ASP A 497 8.97 -10.14 -26.06
C ASP A 497 9.95 -10.16 -24.89
N ALA A 498 10.59 -9.02 -24.59
CA ALA A 498 11.49 -8.88 -23.46
C ALA A 498 11.38 -7.49 -22.80
N ALA A 499 11.76 -7.42 -21.53
CA ALA A 499 11.77 -6.17 -20.76
C ALA A 499 13.09 -5.93 -20.03
N LEU A 500 13.49 -4.67 -19.94
CA LEU A 500 14.58 -4.18 -19.08
C LEU A 500 13.97 -3.33 -17.96
N GLU A 501 14.21 -3.73 -16.72
CA GLU A 501 13.55 -3.15 -15.55
C GLU A 501 14.51 -3.20 -14.34
N ASP A 502 14.36 -2.31 -13.36
CA ASP A 502 15.15 -2.30 -12.12
C ASP A 502 14.28 -2.58 -10.88
N SER A 503 12.97 -2.43 -11.00
CA SER A 503 11.99 -2.79 -9.98
C SER A 503 11.66 -4.29 -10.05
N LEU A 504 11.95 -5.04 -8.98
CA LEU A 504 11.61 -6.47 -8.90
C LEU A 504 10.08 -6.69 -8.97
N GLU A 505 9.30 -5.78 -8.39
CA GLU A 505 7.83 -5.81 -8.45
C GLU A 505 7.34 -5.63 -9.89
N THR A 506 7.86 -4.62 -10.59
CA THR A 506 7.49 -4.37 -11.99
C THR A 506 7.94 -5.51 -12.90
N ALA A 507 9.13 -6.08 -12.67
CA ALA A 507 9.61 -7.25 -13.38
C ALA A 507 8.67 -8.46 -13.19
N ALA A 508 8.19 -8.70 -11.97
CA ALA A 508 7.23 -9.77 -11.69
C ALA A 508 5.89 -9.54 -12.39
N PHE A 509 5.39 -8.31 -12.39
CA PHE A 509 4.19 -7.92 -13.13
C PHE A 509 4.34 -8.13 -14.64
N LEU A 510 5.47 -7.74 -15.23
CA LEU A 510 5.73 -7.92 -16.65
C LEU A 510 5.68 -9.41 -17.06
N LEU A 511 6.21 -10.31 -16.22
CA LEU A 511 6.07 -11.75 -16.45
C LEU A 511 4.62 -12.25 -16.38
N GLU A 512 3.81 -11.67 -15.50
CA GLU A 512 2.39 -12.01 -15.35
C GLU A 512 1.59 -11.64 -16.60
N ILE A 513 1.89 -10.50 -17.22
CA ILE A 513 1.21 -10.04 -18.43
C ILE A 513 1.76 -10.67 -19.72
N GLY A 514 2.66 -11.66 -19.58
CA GLY A 514 3.12 -12.50 -20.70
C GLY A 514 4.48 -12.13 -21.29
N VAL A 515 5.25 -11.20 -20.71
CA VAL A 515 6.61 -10.90 -21.21
C VAL A 515 7.52 -12.12 -21.04
N GLU A 516 8.11 -12.64 -22.10
CA GLU A 516 8.83 -13.92 -22.09
C GLU A 516 10.03 -13.90 -21.14
N ARG A 517 10.85 -12.85 -21.22
CA ARG A 517 12.06 -12.67 -20.42
C ARG A 517 12.20 -11.25 -19.87
N VAL A 518 12.57 -11.14 -18.60
CA VAL A 518 12.89 -9.85 -17.97
C VAL A 518 14.36 -9.80 -17.58
N PHE A 519 15.05 -8.78 -18.06
CA PHE A 519 16.40 -8.43 -17.66
C PHE A 519 16.35 -7.43 -16.51
N LEU A 520 16.43 -7.95 -15.29
CA LEU A 520 16.41 -7.15 -14.08
C LEU A 520 17.81 -6.59 -13.81
N PHE A 521 17.95 -5.27 -13.86
CA PHE A 521 19.23 -4.64 -13.54
C PHE A 521 19.54 -4.82 -12.06
N ASP A 522 20.69 -5.40 -11.71
CA ASP A 522 21.04 -5.69 -10.32
C ASP A 522 21.23 -4.41 -9.53
N ARG A 523 20.37 -4.18 -8.54
CA ARG A 523 20.37 -2.98 -7.71
C ARG A 523 20.28 -3.36 -6.24
N PRO A 524 20.88 -2.58 -5.33
CA PRO A 524 20.85 -2.89 -3.90
C PRO A 524 19.45 -3.19 -3.35
N TRP A 525 18.43 -2.42 -3.77
CA TRP A 525 17.03 -2.58 -3.36
C TRP A 525 16.29 -3.78 -3.94
N ASN A 526 16.84 -4.44 -4.97
CA ASN A 526 16.15 -5.53 -5.64
C ASN A 526 16.81 -6.89 -5.41
N ARG A 527 17.84 -7.00 -4.57
CA ARG A 527 18.59 -8.25 -4.33
C ARG A 527 17.85 -9.27 -3.45
N GLU A 528 16.95 -8.82 -2.59
CA GLU A 528 16.12 -9.72 -1.78
C GLU A 528 14.99 -10.30 -2.64
N THR A 529 15.07 -11.59 -2.98
CA THR A 529 14.13 -12.28 -3.89
C THR A 529 13.07 -13.13 -3.16
N GLY A 530 12.99 -13.06 -1.83
CA GLY A 530 12.27 -14.01 -0.98
C GLY A 530 10.76 -14.15 -1.22
N ALA A 531 10.17 -13.38 -2.12
CA ALA A 531 8.73 -13.34 -2.38
C ALA A 531 8.30 -13.98 -3.72
N LEU A 532 9.20 -14.33 -4.65
CA LEU A 532 8.81 -14.84 -5.98
C LEU A 532 8.95 -16.38 -6.10
N PRO A 533 7.96 -17.07 -6.72
CA PRO A 533 8.07 -18.50 -7.02
C PRO A 533 9.30 -18.84 -7.90
N PRO A 534 9.95 -20.00 -7.71
CA PRO A 534 11.12 -20.41 -8.49
C PRO A 534 10.93 -20.36 -10.01
N ALA A 535 9.74 -20.72 -10.51
CA ALA A 535 9.42 -20.67 -11.94
C ALA A 535 9.42 -19.25 -12.52
N ARG A 536 9.03 -18.24 -11.72
CA ARG A 536 9.11 -16.83 -12.13
C ARG A 536 10.55 -16.33 -12.06
N LEU A 537 11.31 -16.73 -11.03
CA LEU A 537 12.73 -16.39 -10.91
C LEU A 537 13.56 -16.92 -12.08
N ALA A 538 13.23 -18.10 -12.62
CA ALA A 538 13.92 -18.67 -13.80
C ALA A 538 13.78 -17.80 -15.07
N ARG A 539 12.74 -16.96 -15.16
CA ARG A 539 12.51 -16.04 -16.29
C ARG A 539 13.05 -14.63 -16.05
N ILE A 540 13.58 -14.36 -14.85
CA ILE A 540 14.27 -13.12 -14.51
C ILE A 540 15.78 -13.34 -14.62
N ARG A 541 16.42 -12.65 -15.56
CA ARG A 541 17.87 -12.62 -15.67
C ARG A 541 18.40 -11.35 -15.02
N ARG A 542 19.22 -11.50 -13.97
CA ARG A 542 19.93 -10.34 -13.39
C ARG A 542 21.09 -9.92 -14.27
N VAL A 543 21.23 -8.61 -14.47
CA VAL A 543 22.33 -8.01 -15.25
C VAL A 543 22.94 -6.82 -14.52
N SER A 544 24.26 -6.69 -14.56
CA SER A 544 24.94 -5.54 -13.94
C SER A 544 24.79 -4.26 -14.79
N GLY A 545 24.66 -4.44 -16.12
CA GLY A 545 24.57 -3.35 -17.06
C GLY A 545 24.31 -3.76 -18.51
N TRP A 546 24.22 -2.76 -19.38
CA TRP A 546 23.87 -2.92 -20.80
C TRP A 546 24.85 -3.77 -21.62
N ARG A 547 26.09 -3.91 -21.16
CA ARG A 547 27.09 -4.74 -21.86
C ARG A 547 26.74 -6.24 -21.83
N GLU A 548 26.06 -6.69 -20.78
CA GLU A 548 25.68 -8.10 -20.59
C GLU A 548 24.43 -8.48 -21.41
N LEU A 549 23.69 -7.50 -21.95
CA LEU A 549 22.44 -7.74 -22.67
C LEU A 549 22.62 -8.19 -24.12
N ALA A 550 23.74 -7.82 -24.75
CA ALA A 550 23.95 -8.00 -26.19
C ALA A 550 24.00 -9.48 -26.64
N PRO A 551 24.60 -10.43 -25.89
CA PRO A 551 24.56 -11.85 -26.24
C PRO A 551 23.17 -12.48 -26.01
N GLU A 552 22.47 -12.03 -24.97
CA GLU A 552 21.25 -12.67 -24.46
C GLU A 552 20.03 -12.39 -25.34
N LEU A 553 19.94 -11.19 -25.90
CA LEU A 553 18.84 -10.83 -26.81
C LEU A 553 19.01 -11.45 -28.20
N ARG A 554 20.24 -11.77 -28.61
CA ARG A 554 20.48 -12.61 -29.79
C ARG A 554 19.88 -14.00 -29.60
N ALA A 555 20.12 -14.62 -28.44
CA ALA A 555 19.58 -15.93 -28.09
C ALA A 555 18.04 -15.97 -27.91
N LEU A 556 17.39 -14.82 -27.73
CA LEU A 556 15.92 -14.71 -27.69
C LEU A 556 15.31 -14.50 -29.09
N GLY A 557 16.02 -13.82 -29.99
CA GLY A 557 15.60 -13.62 -31.39
C GLY A 557 15.86 -14.83 -32.29
N GLU A 558 16.86 -15.64 -31.93
CA GLU A 558 17.23 -16.91 -32.56
C GLU A 558 16.82 -18.03 -31.61
N GLY A 559 15.65 -18.64 -31.80
CA GLY A 559 15.22 -19.78 -30.97
C GLY A 559 16.33 -20.85 -30.92
N ASP A 560 16.77 -21.16 -29.69
CA ASP A 560 17.78 -22.16 -29.30
C ASP A 560 18.34 -23.03 -30.45
N ARG A 561 19.39 -22.54 -31.13
CA ARG A 561 20.23 -23.34 -32.05
C ARG A 561 21.69 -22.87 -31.95
N THR A 562 22.43 -23.53 -31.07
CA THR A 562 23.90 -23.70 -31.01
C THR A 562 24.79 -22.91 -32.00
N GLY A 563 25.71 -22.09 -31.44
CA GLY A 563 27.00 -21.75 -32.07
C GLY A 563 27.42 -20.27 -32.10
N LEU A 564 28.46 -19.91 -31.33
CA LEU A 564 29.30 -18.67 -31.42
C LEU A 564 30.00 -18.53 -32.80
N PRO A 565 30.68 -17.40 -33.18
CA PRO A 565 30.65 -15.99 -32.72
C PRO A 565 30.63 -14.93 -33.87
N ALA A 566 30.13 -13.71 -33.62
CA ALA A 566 30.68 -12.44 -34.19
C ALA A 566 29.95 -11.18 -33.66
N PHE A 567 30.41 -10.59 -32.55
CA PHE A 567 30.06 -9.19 -32.22
C PHE A 567 31.12 -8.44 -31.40
N ALA A 568 32.33 -8.99 -31.30
CA ALA A 568 33.38 -8.46 -30.45
C ALA A 568 34.10 -7.22 -31.02
N SER A 569 33.77 -6.72 -32.22
CA SER A 569 34.56 -5.65 -32.85
C SER A 569 34.01 -4.23 -32.64
N ALA A 570 32.74 -4.04 -32.26
CA ALA A 570 32.12 -2.70 -32.19
C ALA A 570 32.21 -2.01 -30.80
N LEU A 571 32.95 -2.59 -29.84
CA LEU A 571 33.01 -2.12 -28.45
C LEU A 571 34.44 -1.90 -27.90
N ARG A 572 35.46 -1.82 -28.77
CA ARG A 572 36.77 -1.28 -28.35
C ARG A 572 36.74 0.24 -28.35
#